data_AF-A0A522LSW6-F1
#
_entry.id   AF-A0A522LSW6-F1
#
_cell.length_a   1.000
_cell.length_b   1.000
_cell.length_c   1.000
_cell.angle_alpha   90.00
_cell.angle_beta   90.00
_cell.angle_gamma   90.00
#
_symmetry.space_group_name_H-M   'P 1'
#
loop_
_entity.id
_entity.type
_entity.pdbx_description
1 polymer ?
#
loop_
_entity_poly.entity_id
_entity_poly.type
_entity_poly.pdbx_seq_one_letter_code
_entity_poly.pdbx_strand_id
1 'polypeptide(L)'
;MDKHIELARSKRQALALLALVTAVFVVTSWLPHSLGVDILKAMAEAAMVGAMADWFAVVALFRRIPVPFIARHTAIIPRNKDRIGENLAVFVRDKFL
;
A
#
# COMPACT_ATOMS: atom_id res chain seq x y z
N MET A 1 -2.28 -26.98 -1.28
CA MET A 1 -1.35 -25.83 -1.35
C MET A 1 -2.07 -24.64 -0.73
N ASP A 2 -1.87 -24.44 0.56
CA ASP A 2 -2.71 -23.56 1.38
C ASP A 2 -2.42 -22.08 1.11
N LYS A 3 -3.20 -21.47 0.21
CA LYS A 3 -3.12 -20.05 -0.17
C LYS A 3 -3.12 -19.10 1.03
N HIS A 4 -3.76 -19.49 2.15
CA HIS A 4 -3.76 -18.73 3.39
C HIS A 4 -2.35 -18.59 4.01
N ILE A 5 -1.53 -19.64 3.93
CA ILE A 5 -0.15 -19.63 4.45
C ILE A 5 0.76 -18.77 3.58
N GLU A 6 0.57 -18.83 2.26
CA GLU A 6 1.32 -18.05 1.29
C GLU A 6 1.04 -16.54 1.43
N LEU A 7 -0.23 -16.17 1.59
CA LEU A 7 -0.64 -14.78 1.89
C LEU A 7 -0.08 -14.28 3.22
N ALA A 8 -0.10 -15.13 4.26
CA ALA A 8 0.46 -14.76 5.56
C ALA A 8 1.99 -14.55 5.50
N ARG A 9 2.69 -15.31 4.66
CA ARG A 9 4.13 -15.15 4.42
C ARG A 9 4.43 -13.85 3.68
N SER A 10 3.72 -13.56 2.59
CA SER A 10 3.90 -12.33 1.81
C SER A 10 3.62 -11.08 2.65
N LYS A 11 2.54 -11.07 3.44
CA LYS A 11 2.23 -9.95 4.34
C LYS A 11 3.32 -9.72 5.39
N ARG A 12 3.89 -10.79 5.93
CA ARG A 12 4.96 -10.73 6.93
C ARG A 12 6.30 -10.29 6.32
N GLN A 13 6.58 -10.68 5.08
CA GLN A 13 7.75 -10.17 4.33
C GLN A 13 7.61 -8.68 4.02
N ALA A 14 6.44 -8.23 3.58
CA ALA A 14 6.16 -6.80 3.37
C ALA A 14 6.31 -6.00 4.66
N LEU A 15 5.78 -6.51 5.78
CA LEU A 15 5.94 -5.88 7.10
C LEU A 15 7.40 -5.83 7.56
N ALA A 16 8.15 -6.92 7.33
CA ALA A 16 9.57 -6.99 7.68
C ALA A 16 10.43 -6.01 6.86
N LEU A 17 10.15 -5.88 5.55
CA LEU A 17 10.81 -4.90 4.68
C LEU A 17 10.51 -3.46 5.12
N LEU A 18 9.25 -3.17 5.47
CA LEU A 18 8.85 -1.86 5.99
C LEU A 18 9.54 -1.53 7.33
N ALA A 19 9.60 -2.50 8.24
CA ALA A 19 10.30 -2.35 9.52
C ALA A 19 11.80 -2.11 9.33
N LEU A 20 12.43 -2.80 8.36
CA LEU A 20 13.85 -2.63 8.03
C LEU A 20 14.14 -1.22 7.54
N VAL A 21 13.36 -0.71 6.58
CA VAL A 21 13.53 0.67 6.06
C VAL A 21 13.34 1.72 7.17
N THR A 22 12.34 1.51 8.03
CA THR A 22 12.09 2.38 9.19
C THR A 22 13.27 2.37 10.18
N ALA A 23 13.83 1.19 10.46
CA ALA A 23 15.00 1.07 11.33
C ALA A 23 16.23 1.78 10.76
N VAL A 24 16.47 1.65 9.45
CA VAL A 24 17.56 2.37 8.76
C VAL A 24 17.39 3.89 8.87
N PHE A 25 16.17 4.40 8.71
CA PHE A 25 15.85 5.83 8.91
C PHE A 25 16.15 6.29 10.34
N VAL A 26 15.71 5.55 11.36
CA VAL A 26 15.93 5.91 12.77
C VAL A 26 17.42 5.92 13.12
N VAL A 27 18.16 4.91 12.64
CA VAL A 27 19.62 4.82 12.85
C VAL A 27 20.37 5.95 12.17
N THR A 28 20.00 6.31 10.94
CA THR A 28 20.61 7.45 10.24
C THR A 28 20.25 8.80 10.86
N SER A 29 19.08 8.91 11.50
CA SER A 29 18.68 10.14 12.20
C SER A 29 19.44 10.40 13.51
N TRP A 30 20.06 9.38 14.12
CA TRP A 30 20.89 9.53 15.33
C TRP A 30 22.37 9.81 15.03
N LEU A 31 22.77 9.84 13.76
CA LEU A 31 24.16 10.04 13.34
C LEU A 31 24.49 11.55 13.27
N PRO A 32 25.68 12.00 13.73
CA PRO A 32 26.07 13.41 13.73
C PRO A 32 26.07 14.05 12.33
N HIS A 33 25.60 15.29 12.24
CA HIS A 33 25.44 16.02 10.97
C HIS A 33 26.80 16.21 10.26
N SER A 34 26.87 15.70 9.05
CA SER A 34 27.92 15.95 8.05
C SER A 34 27.23 16.07 6.69
N LEU A 35 27.85 16.71 5.69
CA LEU A 35 27.23 16.86 4.36
C LEU A 35 26.75 15.53 3.75
N GLY A 36 27.43 14.41 4.07
CA GLY A 36 26.98 13.07 3.67
C GLY A 36 25.74 12.58 4.44
N VAL A 37 25.62 12.93 5.72
CA VAL A 37 24.46 12.62 6.57
C VAL A 37 23.24 13.45 6.16
N ASP A 38 23.42 14.70 5.73
CA ASP A 38 22.30 15.53 5.25
C ASP A 38 21.70 15.01 3.94
N ILE A 39 22.55 14.57 3.00
CA ILE A 39 22.09 13.91 1.76
C ILE A 39 21.35 12.60 2.10
N LEU A 40 21.91 11.81 3.02
CA LEU A 40 21.30 10.55 3.43
C LEU A 40 19.96 10.77 4.15
N LYS A 41 19.86 11.81 4.98
CA LYS A 41 18.64 12.25 5.64
C LYS A 41 17.58 12.68 4.63
N ALA A 42 17.93 13.49 3.62
CA ALA A 42 16.99 13.91 2.57
C ALA A 42 16.50 12.72 1.74
N MET A 43 17.38 11.77 1.41
CA MET A 43 17.00 10.52 0.74
C MET A 43 16.07 9.67 1.60
N ALA A 44 16.34 9.60 2.91
CA ALA A 44 15.54 8.86 3.87
C ALA A 44 14.16 9.52 4.10
N GLU A 45 14.08 10.84 4.14
CA GLU A 45 12.82 11.62 4.17
C GLU A 45 11.99 11.38 2.91
N ALA A 46 12.61 11.45 1.73
CA ALA A 46 11.94 11.16 0.46
C ALA A 46 11.43 9.71 0.39
N ALA A 47 12.22 8.75 0.85
CA ALA A 47 11.83 7.35 0.91
C ALA A 47 10.66 7.10 1.89
N MET A 48 10.67 7.76 3.05
CA MET A 48 9.58 7.66 4.03
C MET A 48 8.27 8.22 3.48
N VAL A 49 8.31 9.41 2.86
CA VAL A 49 7.12 10.02 2.23
C VAL A 49 6.61 9.15 1.09
N GLY A 50 7.51 8.62 0.25
CA GLY A 50 7.14 7.69 -0.83
C GLY A 50 6.46 6.41 -0.34
N ALA A 51 7.01 5.79 0.71
CA ALA A 51 6.41 4.60 1.33
C ALA A 51 5.04 4.90 1.95
N MET A 52 4.88 6.08 2.55
CA MET A 52 3.59 6.51 3.12
C MET A 52 2.55 6.80 2.04
N ALA A 53 2.97 7.36 0.90
CA ALA A 53 2.10 7.58 -0.26
C ALA A 53 1.64 6.27 -0.90
N ASP A 54 2.54 5.29 -1.04
CA ASP A 54 2.22 3.96 -1.58
C ASP A 54 1.25 3.19 -0.66
N TRP A 55 1.50 3.20 0.66
CA TRP A 55 0.54 2.68 1.65
C TRP A 55 -0.82 3.33 1.43
N PHE A 56 -0.86 4.67 1.41
CA PHE A 56 -2.12 5.40 1.28
C PHE A 56 -2.86 5.02 -0.01
N ALA A 57 -2.15 4.87 -1.13
CA ALA A 57 -2.73 4.45 -2.40
C ALA A 57 -3.34 3.05 -2.33
N VAL A 58 -2.62 2.06 -1.77
CA VAL A 58 -3.12 0.68 -1.63
C VAL A 58 -4.32 0.62 -0.68
N VAL A 59 -4.25 1.31 0.46
CA VAL A 59 -5.36 1.36 1.41
C VAL A 59 -6.55 2.11 0.80
N ALA A 60 -6.36 3.23 0.12
CA ALA A 60 -7.42 3.97 -0.57
C ALA A 60 -8.13 3.11 -1.64
N LEU A 61 -7.38 2.22 -2.29
CA LEU A 61 -7.89 1.35 -3.34
C LEU A 61 -8.73 0.20 -2.78
N PHE A 62 -8.31 -0.40 -1.66
CA PHE A 62 -8.88 -1.64 -1.14
C PHE A 62 -9.67 -1.53 0.18
N ARG A 63 -9.47 -0.47 0.96
CA ARG A 63 -10.04 -0.32 2.31
C ARG A 63 -10.62 1.06 2.52
N ARG A 64 -11.81 1.12 3.10
CA ARG A 64 -12.44 2.39 3.44
C ARG A 64 -11.64 3.05 4.57
N ILE A 65 -11.07 4.22 4.29
CA ILE A 65 -10.30 4.97 5.27
C ILE A 65 -11.29 5.58 6.29
N PRO A 66 -11.15 5.35 7.61
CA PRO A 66 -12.09 5.84 8.63
C PRO A 66 -11.96 7.35 8.92
N VAL A 67 -11.36 8.13 8.02
CA VAL A 67 -11.24 9.59 8.15
C VAL A 67 -12.45 10.25 7.48
N PRO A 68 -13.32 10.97 8.22
CA PRO A 68 -14.65 11.38 7.75
C PRO A 68 -14.64 12.31 6.51
N PHE A 69 -13.53 13.02 6.27
CA PHE A 69 -13.39 13.92 5.10
C PHE A 69 -12.94 13.17 3.83
N ILE A 70 -12.04 12.19 3.96
CA ILE A 70 -11.38 11.49 2.84
C ILE A 70 -12.14 10.23 2.42
N ALA A 71 -12.95 9.67 3.33
CA ALA A 71 -13.78 8.47 3.12
C ALA A 71 -14.78 8.57 1.96
N ARG A 72 -15.07 9.81 1.52
CA ARG A 72 -16.03 10.06 0.43
C ARG A 72 -15.47 9.76 -0.96
N HIS A 73 -14.15 9.71 -1.13
CA HIS A 73 -13.46 9.42 -2.41
C HIS A 73 -12.54 8.18 -2.35
N THR A 74 -12.36 7.56 -1.19
CA THR A 74 -11.54 6.35 -1.01
C THR A 74 -12.41 5.12 -0.81
N ALA A 75 -12.62 4.38 -1.92
CA ALA A 75 -13.28 3.06 -2.03
C ALA A 75 -13.68 2.77 -3.51
N ILE A 76 -12.86 3.16 -4.50
CA ILE A 76 -13.26 3.13 -5.92
C ILE A 76 -13.61 1.70 -6.38
N ILE A 77 -12.82 0.70 -5.97
CA ILE A 77 -13.03 -0.70 -6.36
C ILE A 77 -14.29 -1.32 -5.73
N PRO A 78 -14.50 -1.31 -4.40
CA PRO A 78 -15.72 -1.88 -3.82
C PRO A 78 -16.99 -1.15 -4.24
N ARG A 79 -16.92 0.14 -4.59
CA ARG A 79 -18.07 0.92 -5.08
C ARG A 79 -18.52 0.50 -6.49
N ASN A 80 -17.61 -0.01 -7.33
CA ASN A 80 -17.93 -0.44 -8.70
C ASN A 80 -17.93 -1.97 -8.88
N LYS A 81 -17.71 -2.77 -7.83
CA LYS A 81 -17.64 -4.25 -7.91
C LYS A 81 -18.91 -4.86 -8.50
N ASP A 82 -20.08 -4.31 -8.14
CA ASP A 82 -21.37 -4.84 -8.56
C ASP A 82 -21.57 -4.64 -10.07
N ARG A 83 -21.21 -3.45 -10.59
CA ARG A 83 -21.24 -3.14 -12.03
C ARG A 83 -20.27 -4.01 -12.85
N ILE A 84 -19.10 -4.32 -12.29
CA ILE A 84 -18.13 -5.21 -12.95
C ILE A 84 -18.68 -6.64 -12.97
N GLY A 85 -19.28 -7.11 -11.87
CA GLY A 85 -19.91 -8.43 -11.80
C GLY A 85 -21.06 -8.60 -12.78
N GLU A 86 -21.90 -7.58 -12.93
CA GLU A 86 -23.04 -7.58 -13.84
C GLU A 86 -22.59 -7.63 -15.30
N ASN A 87 -21.61 -6.80 -15.69
CA ASN A 87 -21.04 -6.84 -17.05
C ASN A 87 -20.34 -8.17 -17.36
N LEU A 88 -19.67 -8.79 -16.38
CA LEU A 88 -19.02 -10.08 -16.56
C LEU A 88 -20.06 -11.20 -16.74
N ALA A 89 -21.16 -11.16 -15.98
CA ALA A 89 -22.26 -12.11 -16.12
C ALA A 89 -22.94 -12.00 -17.49
N VAL A 90 -23.15 -10.78 -17.98
CA VAL A 90 -23.65 -10.53 -19.34
C VAL A 90 -22.68 -11.06 -20.39
N PHE A 91 -21.39 -10.80 -20.26
CA PHE A 91 -20.38 -11.28 -21.22
C PHE A 91 -20.28 -12.81 -21.26
N VAL A 92 -20.32 -13.48 -20.11
CA VAL A 92 -20.31 -14.96 -20.06
C VAL A 92 -21.56 -15.53 -20.71
N ARG A 93 -22.73 -14.93 -20.44
CA ARG A 93 -23.98 -15.32 -21.10
C ARG A 93 -23.90 -15.14 -22.62
N ASP A 94 -23.39 -14.01 -23.11
CA ASP A 94 -23.39 -13.71 -24.56
C ASP A 94 -22.27 -14.42 -25.34
N LYS A 95 -21.23 -14.94 -24.68
CA LYS A 95 -20.09 -15.58 -25.33
C LYS A 95 -20.02 -17.10 -25.15
N PHE A 96 -20.71 -17.66 -24.16
CA PHE A 96 -20.66 -19.09 -23.86
C PHE A 96 -22.03 -19.79 -23.90
N LEU A 97 -23.13 -19.06 -24.08
CA LEU A 97 -24.44 -19.59 -24.50
C LEU A 97 -24.74 -19.11 -25.92
#